data_AF-A0AAD8YH39-F1
#
_entry.id   AF-A0AAD8YH39-F1
#
_cell.length_a   1.000
_cell.length_b   1.000
_cell.length_c   1.000
_cell.angle_alpha   90.00
_cell.angle_beta   90.00
_cell.angle_gamma   90.00
#
_symmetry.space_group_name_H-M   'P 1'
#
loop_
_entity.id
_entity.type
_entity.pdbx_description
1 polymer ?
#
loop_
_entity_poly.entity_id
_entity_poly.type
_entity_poly.pdbx_seq_one_letter_code
_entity_poly.pdbx_strand_id
1 'polypeptide(L)'
;MPAQSTAPSRWPILQHVLFLLFLSCGSINLCHANSSPSLHTTPPPIDVVIGVDGGTESIRACCFDAQSGQILGKSHAVPYVTSHPHPGWAEQSPTDWYDNMVGAVRRAVESLPSSSSTSSTSSTSYNIRAICCDTTCCSVVALSQDHTPLRPCLLWMDARSAKQAKQIMDVANDGMHHHILKAFPELRVNCNGEGPISAEWLLPKAMWIKQCEPEVYENAEIICEYQDYLNYRLTGKMVASGCNVAARWHHDGWDVLEKNHESDND
;
A
#
# COMPACT_ATOMS: atom_id res chain seq x y z
N MET A 1 2.62 1.09 -46.69
CA MET A 1 2.33 1.53 -45.31
C MET A 1 2.55 0.33 -44.40
N PRO A 2 3.57 0.30 -43.53
CA PRO A 2 3.62 -0.69 -42.47
C PRO A 2 2.94 -0.13 -41.22
N ALA A 3 2.12 -0.96 -40.59
CA ALA A 3 1.41 -0.67 -39.35
C ALA A 3 2.42 -0.43 -38.22
N GLN A 4 2.26 0.69 -37.51
CA GLN A 4 3.00 0.98 -36.30
C GLN A 4 2.51 0.05 -35.18
N SER A 5 3.41 -0.83 -34.74
CA SER A 5 3.29 -1.57 -33.48
C SER A 5 3.41 -0.58 -32.32
N THR A 6 2.30 -0.26 -31.66
CA THR A 6 2.31 0.51 -30.41
C THR A 6 2.76 -0.40 -29.27
N ALA A 7 3.96 -0.15 -28.73
CA ALA A 7 4.43 -0.78 -27.51
C ALA A 7 3.48 -0.43 -26.34
N PRO A 8 3.17 -1.37 -25.42
CA PRO A 8 2.36 -1.06 -24.23
C PRO A 8 3.09 -0.04 -23.33
N SER A 9 2.38 1.00 -22.92
CA SER A 9 2.92 2.11 -22.12
C SER A 9 3.45 1.63 -20.77
N ARG A 10 4.71 1.92 -20.47
CA ARG A 10 5.48 1.45 -19.29
C ARG A 10 5.02 1.97 -17.90
N TRP A 11 3.91 2.69 -17.76
CA TRP A 11 3.57 3.38 -16.49
C TRP A 11 2.08 3.32 -16.11
N PRO A 12 1.55 2.17 -15.66
CA PRO A 12 0.16 2.03 -15.21
C PRO A 12 -0.17 2.87 -13.96
N ILE A 13 0.84 3.18 -13.14
CA ILE A 13 0.72 3.98 -11.90
C ILE A 13 0.36 5.44 -12.23
N LEU A 14 1.08 6.04 -13.20
CA LEU A 14 0.77 7.39 -13.65
C LEU A 14 -0.62 7.45 -14.25
N GLN A 15 -1.05 6.45 -15.05
CA GLN A 15 -2.39 6.46 -15.64
C GLN A 15 -3.52 6.38 -14.60
N HIS A 16 -3.37 5.59 -13.53
CA HIS A 16 -4.36 5.56 -12.44
C HIS A 16 -4.32 6.83 -11.59
N VAL A 17 -3.15 7.35 -11.23
CA VAL A 17 -3.02 8.63 -10.51
C VAL A 17 -3.58 9.78 -11.35
N LEU A 18 -3.28 9.82 -12.65
CA LEU A 18 -3.87 10.76 -13.61
C LEU A 18 -5.37 10.55 -13.73
N PHE A 19 -5.89 9.32 -13.78
CA PHE A 19 -7.33 9.04 -13.83
C PHE A 19 -8.06 9.56 -12.57
N LEU A 20 -7.48 9.38 -11.38
CA LEU A 20 -7.99 9.93 -10.13
C LEU A 20 -8.00 11.47 -10.13
N LEU A 21 -7.09 12.11 -10.88
CA LEU A 21 -6.99 13.57 -11.04
C LEU A 21 -7.84 14.14 -12.20
N PHE A 22 -8.06 13.38 -13.28
CA PHE A 22 -8.75 13.82 -14.49
C PHE A 22 -10.26 14.05 -14.29
N LEU A 23 -10.86 13.50 -13.23
CA LEU A 23 -12.25 13.77 -12.86
C LEU A 23 -12.45 15.10 -12.10
N SER A 24 -11.39 15.91 -11.86
CA SER A 24 -11.50 17.21 -11.16
C SER A 24 -10.93 18.42 -11.89
N CYS A 25 -10.08 18.25 -12.90
CA CYS A 25 -9.44 19.39 -13.59
C CYS A 25 -9.72 19.39 -15.09
N GLY A 26 -10.33 20.47 -15.57
CA GLY A 26 -10.26 20.85 -16.97
C GLY A 26 -8.79 21.02 -17.37
N SER A 27 -8.37 20.25 -18.37
CA SER A 27 -7.15 20.39 -19.16
C SER A 27 -5.83 20.40 -18.38
N ILE A 28 -5.24 19.21 -18.17
CA ILE A 28 -3.79 19.06 -18.05
C ILE A 28 -3.22 19.22 -19.46
N ASN A 29 -2.67 20.38 -19.78
CA ASN A 29 -2.10 20.66 -21.09
C ASN A 29 -0.80 19.88 -21.31
N LEU A 30 -0.82 18.85 -22.17
CA LEU A 30 0.37 18.38 -22.88
C LEU A 30 0.66 19.38 -24.00
N CYS A 31 1.57 20.33 -23.78
CA CYS A 31 1.95 21.30 -24.80
C CYS A 31 2.91 20.67 -25.83
N HIS A 32 2.47 20.57 -27.08
CA HIS A 32 3.33 20.45 -28.25
C HIS A 32 3.92 21.82 -28.59
N ALA A 33 5.24 21.95 -28.59
CA ALA A 33 5.92 23.21 -28.91
C ALA A 33 6.13 23.37 -30.43
N ASN A 34 5.59 24.45 -31.01
CA ASN A 34 6.12 25.05 -32.24
C ASN A 34 5.65 26.52 -32.38
N SER A 35 6.46 27.48 -31.91
CA SER A 35 6.76 28.80 -32.52
C SER A 35 7.40 29.78 -31.51
N SER A 36 8.33 30.62 -32.01
CA SER A 36 9.38 31.48 -31.41
C SER A 36 9.05 32.46 -30.25
N PRO A 37 10.07 33.03 -29.55
CA PRO A 37 10.03 33.29 -28.11
C PRO A 37 9.75 34.75 -27.72
N SER A 38 8.81 34.94 -26.80
CA SER A 38 8.85 36.00 -25.79
C SER A 38 9.37 35.38 -24.50
N LEU A 39 10.45 35.93 -23.92
CA LEU A 39 11.10 35.46 -22.67
C LEU A 39 10.21 35.74 -21.44
N HIS A 40 9.06 35.10 -21.35
CA HIS A 40 8.43 34.76 -20.08
C HIS A 40 8.79 33.32 -19.79
N THR A 41 9.93 33.10 -19.12
CA THR A 41 10.26 31.77 -18.62
C THR A 41 9.33 31.46 -17.47
N THR A 42 8.28 30.68 -17.71
CA THR A 42 7.52 30.04 -16.64
C THR A 42 8.52 29.28 -15.77
N PRO A 43 8.51 29.46 -14.44
CA PRO A 43 9.37 28.68 -13.56
C PRO A 43 9.13 27.18 -13.81
N PRO A 44 10.17 26.34 -13.68
CA PRO A 44 10.00 24.89 -13.86
C PRO A 44 8.91 24.37 -12.92
N PRO A 45 8.15 23.34 -13.33
CA PRO A 45 7.15 22.74 -12.46
C PRO A 45 7.78 22.29 -11.14
N ILE A 46 7.07 22.51 -10.04
CA ILE A 46 7.44 21.96 -8.74
C ILE A 46 7.13 20.47 -8.79
N ASP A 47 8.16 19.64 -8.63
CA ASP A 47 7.99 18.20 -8.49
C ASP A 47 7.37 17.88 -7.11
N VAL A 48 6.29 17.10 -7.11
CA VAL A 48 5.49 16.79 -5.92
C VAL A 48 5.54 15.30 -5.63
N VAL A 49 5.70 14.94 -4.36
CA VAL A 49 5.42 13.59 -3.86
C VAL A 49 4.23 13.62 -2.90
N ILE A 50 3.35 12.62 -2.99
CA ILE A 50 2.17 12.52 -2.14
C ILE A 50 2.44 11.47 -1.08
N GLY A 51 2.38 11.87 0.20
CA GLY A 51 2.39 10.94 1.32
C GLY A 51 0.97 10.56 1.71
N VAL A 52 0.71 9.27 1.86
CA VAL A 52 -0.55 8.70 2.36
C VAL A 52 -0.26 7.93 3.65
N ASP A 53 -0.99 8.24 4.71
CA ASP A 53 -0.89 7.62 6.03
C ASP A 53 -2.26 7.00 6.39
N GLY A 54 -2.35 5.68 6.27
CA GLY A 54 -3.51 4.86 6.60
C GLY A 54 -3.47 4.36 8.04
N GLY A 55 -3.92 5.20 8.97
CA GLY A 55 -3.95 4.90 10.41
C GLY A 55 -5.13 4.02 10.82
N THR A 56 -5.34 3.82 12.13
CA THR A 56 -6.45 2.99 12.62
C THR A 56 -7.82 3.63 12.37
N GLU A 57 -7.95 4.96 12.48
CA GLU A 57 -9.28 5.60 12.45
C GLU A 57 -9.54 6.44 11.19
N SER A 58 -8.50 6.70 10.41
CA SER A 58 -8.59 7.53 9.21
C SER A 58 -7.39 7.31 8.29
N ILE A 59 -7.56 7.67 7.03
CA ILE A 59 -6.46 7.81 6.06
C ILE A 59 -6.24 9.27 5.72
N ARG A 60 -4.99 9.69 5.75
CA ARG A 60 -4.56 11.07 5.51
C ARG A 60 -3.68 11.15 4.27
N ALA A 61 -3.81 12.22 3.50
CA ALA A 61 -2.89 12.54 2.42
C ALA A 61 -2.32 13.95 2.56
N CYS A 62 -1.08 14.15 2.09
CA CYS A 62 -0.39 15.43 2.07
C CYS A 62 0.56 15.51 0.85
N CYS A 63 0.65 16.69 0.25
CA CYS A 63 1.55 16.97 -0.87
C CYS A 63 2.84 17.62 -0.38
N PHE A 64 3.98 17.10 -0.81
CA PHE A 64 5.30 17.59 -0.44
C PHE A 64 6.10 17.97 -1.68
N ASP A 65 6.92 19.01 -1.56
CA ASP A 65 7.93 19.35 -2.53
C ASP A 65 9.01 18.26 -2.55
N ALA A 66 9.25 17.65 -3.71
CA ALA A 66 10.13 16.50 -3.85
C ALA A 66 11.60 16.81 -3.55
N GLN A 67 12.02 18.07 -3.67
CA GLN A 67 13.40 18.48 -3.47
C GLN A 67 13.67 18.95 -2.04
N SER A 68 12.77 19.74 -1.48
CA SER A 68 12.92 20.38 -0.16
C SER A 68 12.21 19.64 0.96
N GLY A 69 11.29 18.72 0.65
CA GLY A 69 10.45 18.02 1.62
C GLY A 69 9.40 18.91 2.28
N GLN A 70 9.24 20.15 1.84
CA GLN A 70 8.29 21.09 2.43
C GLN A 70 6.85 20.70 2.09
N ILE A 71 5.94 20.91 3.03
CA ILE A 71 4.51 20.74 2.80
C ILE A 71 4.02 21.84 1.85
N LEU A 72 3.44 21.44 0.72
CA LEU A 72 2.99 22.36 -0.33
C LEU A 72 1.52 22.80 -0.16
N GLY A 73 0.72 22.09 0.64
CA GLY A 73 -0.71 22.33 0.80
C GLY A 73 -1.23 21.94 2.17
N LYS A 74 -2.54 21.73 2.31
CA LYS A 74 -3.14 21.21 3.53
C LYS A 74 -3.13 19.68 3.50
N SER A 75 -2.92 19.07 4.67
CA SER A 75 -3.20 17.65 4.82
C SER A 75 -4.71 17.43 4.98
N HIS A 76 -5.20 16.32 4.45
CA HIS A 76 -6.61 15.97 4.53
C HIS A 76 -6.76 14.54 5.01
N ALA A 77 -7.51 14.36 6.09
CA ALA A 77 -7.89 13.05 6.62
C ALA A 77 -9.33 12.72 6.24
N VAL A 78 -9.60 11.44 6.00
CA VAL A 78 -10.94 10.89 5.81
C VAL A 78 -11.09 9.72 6.79
N PRO A 79 -12.07 9.75 7.70
CA PRO A 79 -12.29 8.67 8.65
C PRO A 79 -12.91 7.45 7.96
N TYR A 80 -12.68 6.27 8.54
CA TYR A 80 -13.44 5.05 8.24
C TYR A 80 -13.90 4.37 9.52
N VAL A 81 -14.91 3.51 9.41
CA VAL A 81 -15.54 2.85 10.55
C VAL A 81 -14.78 1.59 10.93
N THR A 82 -14.46 1.46 12.22
CA THR A 82 -14.04 0.20 12.83
C THR A 82 -15.23 -0.48 13.47
N SER A 83 -15.50 -1.72 13.09
CA SER A 83 -16.50 -2.57 13.72
C SER A 83 -15.87 -3.43 14.81
N HIS A 84 -16.58 -3.59 15.92
CA HIS A 84 -16.18 -4.46 17.04
C HIS A 84 -17.30 -5.48 17.32
N PRO A 85 -17.45 -6.51 16.47
CA PRO A 85 -18.59 -7.44 16.56
C PRO A 85 -18.59 -8.26 17.86
N HIS A 86 -17.41 -8.51 18.44
CA HIS A 86 -17.23 -9.22 19.70
C HIS A 86 -16.08 -8.60 20.51
N PRO A 87 -16.00 -8.85 21.83
CA PRO A 87 -14.85 -8.44 22.64
C PRO A 87 -13.53 -8.98 22.06
N GLY A 88 -12.56 -8.08 21.89
CA GLY A 88 -11.26 -8.41 21.30
C GLY A 88 -11.25 -8.55 19.77
N TRP A 89 -12.38 -8.30 19.11
CA TRP A 89 -12.49 -8.31 17.65
C TRP A 89 -12.50 -6.88 17.13
N ALA A 90 -11.80 -6.63 16.02
CA ALA A 90 -11.74 -5.35 15.35
C ALA A 90 -11.66 -5.56 13.84
N GLU A 91 -12.60 -4.98 13.12
CA GLU A 91 -12.77 -5.19 11.68
C GLU A 91 -12.93 -3.87 10.92
N GLN A 92 -12.38 -3.82 9.71
CA GLN A 92 -12.54 -2.69 8.79
C GLN A 92 -12.77 -3.17 7.38
N SER A 93 -13.50 -2.39 6.58
CA SER A 93 -13.69 -2.65 5.15
C SER A 93 -12.42 -2.25 4.39
N PRO A 94 -11.76 -3.18 3.67
CA PRO A 94 -10.63 -2.81 2.83
C PRO A 94 -11.02 -1.85 1.71
N THR A 95 -12.23 -2.00 1.16
CA THR A 95 -12.77 -1.11 0.13
C THR A 95 -12.84 0.34 0.62
N ASP A 96 -13.27 0.54 1.88
CA ASP A 96 -13.37 1.88 2.48
C ASP A 96 -11.99 2.54 2.54
N TRP A 97 -10.92 1.81 2.83
CA TRP A 97 -9.58 2.38 2.87
C TRP A 97 -9.18 3.02 1.54
N TYR A 98 -9.40 2.32 0.42
CA TYR A 98 -9.05 2.82 -0.90
C TYR A 98 -9.94 4.00 -1.30
N ASP A 99 -11.26 3.87 -1.13
CA ASP A 99 -12.19 4.92 -1.55
C ASP A 99 -11.95 6.21 -0.73
N ASN A 100 -11.67 6.07 0.57
CA ASN A 100 -11.32 7.18 1.42
C ASN A 100 -9.93 7.75 1.11
N MET A 101 -8.95 6.92 0.75
CA MET A 101 -7.64 7.38 0.28
C MET A 101 -7.78 8.27 -0.95
N VAL A 102 -8.59 7.85 -1.93
CA VAL A 102 -8.87 8.64 -3.14
C VAL A 102 -9.43 10.02 -2.75
N GLY A 103 -10.38 10.06 -1.82
CA GLY A 103 -10.92 11.31 -1.29
C GLY A 103 -9.87 12.20 -0.59
N ALA A 104 -8.99 11.60 0.22
CA ALA A 104 -7.93 12.31 0.93
C ALA A 104 -6.92 12.91 -0.06
N VAL A 105 -6.44 12.10 -1.01
CA VAL A 105 -5.45 12.50 -2.03
C VAL A 105 -6.01 13.61 -2.90
N ARG A 106 -7.26 13.48 -3.36
CA ARG A 106 -7.90 14.50 -4.20
C ARG A 106 -7.96 15.85 -3.49
N ARG A 107 -8.38 15.88 -2.21
CA ARG A 107 -8.39 17.11 -1.42
C ARG A 107 -7.00 17.69 -1.15
N ALA A 108 -6.00 16.83 -0.90
CA ALA A 108 -4.62 17.27 -0.74
C ALA A 108 -4.07 17.95 -2.00
N VAL A 109 -4.38 17.42 -3.19
CA VAL A 109 -3.98 18.04 -4.46
C VAL A 109 -4.76 19.33 -4.73
N GLU A 110 -6.07 19.37 -4.47
CA GLU A 110 -6.90 20.58 -4.59
C GLU A 110 -6.46 21.70 -3.63
N SER A 111 -5.78 21.36 -2.53
CA SER A 111 -5.24 22.32 -1.57
C SER A 111 -3.94 22.99 -2.01
N LEU A 112 -3.32 22.54 -3.11
CA LEU A 112 -2.10 23.15 -3.64
C LEU A 112 -2.36 24.61 -4.04
N PRO A 113 -1.46 25.55 -3.70
CA PRO A 113 -1.59 26.96 -4.05
C PRO A 113 -1.80 27.15 -5.56
N SER A 114 -3.01 27.57 -5.93
CA SER A 114 -3.32 27.92 -7.32
C SER A 114 -2.75 29.30 -7.63
N SER A 115 -2.20 29.48 -8.83
CA SER A 115 -1.75 30.79 -9.32
C SER A 115 -2.87 31.65 -9.90
N SER A 116 -4.13 31.29 -9.66
CA SER A 116 -5.30 31.98 -10.18
C SER A 116 -5.65 33.28 -9.43
N SER A 117 -4.68 33.90 -8.74
CA SER A 117 -4.81 35.28 -8.27
C SER A 117 -4.48 36.23 -9.41
N THR A 118 -5.50 36.58 -10.21
CA THR A 118 -5.77 37.77 -11.08
C THR A 118 -4.62 38.67 -11.58
N SER A 119 -3.39 38.19 -11.60
CA SER A 119 -2.17 38.93 -11.92
C SER A 119 -1.33 38.05 -12.82
N SER A 120 -1.18 38.53 -14.05
CA SER A 120 -0.84 37.77 -15.26
C SER A 120 0.60 37.25 -15.35
N THR A 121 1.29 36.96 -14.24
CA THR A 121 2.77 36.91 -14.28
C THR A 121 3.44 35.64 -13.79
N SER A 122 2.77 34.66 -13.17
CA SER A 122 3.39 33.33 -12.99
C SER A 122 2.38 32.27 -12.59
N SER A 123 2.11 31.30 -13.48
CA SER A 123 1.42 30.07 -13.10
C SER A 123 2.43 29.08 -12.53
N THR A 124 2.38 28.82 -11.24
CA THR A 124 3.03 27.69 -10.59
C THR A 124 2.41 26.42 -11.14
N SER A 125 3.23 25.62 -11.79
CA SER A 125 2.86 24.29 -12.25
C SER A 125 3.35 23.26 -11.23
N TYR A 126 2.56 22.22 -10.98
CA TYR A 126 2.93 21.10 -10.14
C TYR A 126 3.01 19.82 -10.98
N ASN A 127 3.99 18.96 -10.68
CA ASN A 127 4.19 17.70 -11.36
C ASN A 127 4.26 16.56 -10.33
N ILE A 128 3.23 15.74 -10.24
CA ILE A 128 3.18 14.62 -9.28
C ILE A 128 4.10 13.50 -9.76
N ARG A 129 5.18 13.26 -9.02
CA ARG A 129 6.21 12.26 -9.32
C ARG A 129 5.92 10.90 -8.73
N ALA A 130 5.36 10.87 -7.52
CA ALA A 130 5.12 9.65 -6.77
C ALA A 130 4.00 9.80 -5.76
N ILE A 131 3.44 8.65 -5.37
CA ILE A 131 2.58 8.47 -4.21
C ILE A 131 3.20 7.37 -3.35
N CYS A 132 3.29 7.62 -2.04
CA CYS A 132 3.86 6.69 -1.07
C CYS A 132 2.82 6.40 0.00
N CYS A 133 2.53 5.12 0.23
CA CYS A 133 1.56 4.67 1.23
C CYS A 133 2.27 4.06 2.43
N ASP A 134 1.98 4.60 3.62
CA ASP A 134 2.25 4.01 4.91
C ASP A 134 0.92 3.61 5.57
N THR A 135 0.86 2.45 6.20
CA THR A 135 -0.39 1.88 6.73
C THR A 135 -0.13 1.09 7.99
N THR A 136 -1.15 0.91 8.82
CA THR A 136 -1.07 -0.07 9.93
C THR A 136 -0.66 -1.46 9.40
N CYS A 137 0.43 -2.01 9.96
CA CYS A 137 0.84 -3.39 9.71
C CYS A 137 -0.13 -4.37 10.39
N CYS A 138 -0.04 -5.65 10.05
CA CYS A 138 -0.79 -6.74 10.69
C CYS A 138 -2.33 -6.68 10.50
N SER A 139 -2.81 -5.81 9.61
CA SER A 139 -4.22 -5.72 9.21
C SER A 139 -4.45 -6.63 8.00
N VAL A 140 -5.05 -7.80 8.23
CA VAL A 140 -5.06 -8.94 7.29
C VAL A 140 -6.33 -8.99 6.45
N VAL A 141 -6.14 -9.14 5.14
CA VAL A 141 -7.20 -9.19 4.13
C VAL A 141 -7.15 -10.53 3.39
N ALA A 142 -8.31 -11.17 3.22
CA ALA A 142 -8.48 -12.32 2.33
C ALA A 142 -9.16 -11.86 1.05
N LEU A 143 -8.54 -12.15 -0.10
CA LEU A 143 -8.98 -11.74 -1.42
C LEU A 143 -9.31 -12.96 -2.28
N SER A 144 -10.41 -12.90 -3.00
CA SER A 144 -10.76 -13.87 -4.04
C SER A 144 -9.84 -13.76 -5.27
N GLN A 145 -10.03 -14.66 -6.23
CA GLN A 145 -9.27 -14.68 -7.49
C GLN A 145 -9.35 -13.37 -8.29
N ASP A 146 -10.47 -12.65 -8.23
CA ASP A 146 -10.66 -11.33 -8.84
C ASP A 146 -10.17 -10.17 -7.95
N HIS A 147 -9.47 -10.49 -6.85
CA HIS A 147 -8.94 -9.55 -5.86
C HIS A 147 -10.00 -8.75 -5.11
N THR A 148 -11.21 -9.29 -5.00
CA THR A 148 -12.29 -8.72 -4.20
C THR A 148 -12.13 -9.17 -2.74
N PRO A 149 -12.24 -8.27 -1.74
CA PRO A 149 -12.25 -8.67 -0.34
C PRO A 149 -13.42 -9.63 -0.03
N LEU A 150 -13.09 -10.81 0.51
CA LEU A 150 -14.06 -11.84 0.86
C LEU A 150 -14.76 -11.59 2.20
N ARG A 151 -14.16 -10.75 3.03
CA ARG A 151 -14.65 -10.36 4.36
C ARG A 151 -14.02 -9.03 4.79
N PRO A 152 -14.56 -8.35 5.84
CA PRO A 152 -13.84 -7.28 6.51
C PRO A 152 -12.46 -7.75 6.96
N CYS A 153 -11.47 -6.87 6.88
CA CYS A 153 -10.12 -7.11 7.38
C CYS A 153 -10.14 -7.53 8.85
N LEU A 154 -9.25 -8.45 9.23
CA LEU A 154 -8.87 -8.69 10.62
C LEU A 154 -7.83 -7.65 11.05
N LEU A 155 -8.28 -6.54 11.65
CA LEU A 155 -7.47 -5.36 11.94
C LEU A 155 -6.31 -5.68 12.90
N TRP A 156 -5.23 -4.88 12.88
CA TRP A 156 -4.03 -5.13 13.69
C TRP A 156 -4.32 -5.41 15.19
N MET A 157 -5.22 -4.67 15.81
CA MET A 157 -5.61 -4.83 17.23
C MET A 157 -6.58 -6.00 17.50
N ASP A 158 -6.96 -6.76 16.47
CA ASP A 158 -7.81 -7.93 16.60
C ASP A 158 -7.04 -9.10 17.22
N ALA A 159 -7.58 -9.64 18.31
CA ALA A 159 -6.96 -10.69 19.11
C ALA A 159 -7.66 -12.05 18.98
N ARG A 160 -8.60 -12.23 18.03
CA ARG A 160 -9.41 -13.47 17.92
C ARG A 160 -8.58 -14.71 17.62
N SER A 161 -7.41 -14.52 17.01
CA SER A 161 -6.42 -15.53 16.64
C SER A 161 -5.47 -15.92 17.78
N ALA A 162 -5.73 -15.51 19.02
CA ALA A 162 -4.86 -15.83 20.17
C ALA A 162 -4.67 -17.35 20.38
N LYS A 163 -5.71 -18.16 20.11
CA LYS A 163 -5.60 -19.62 20.16
C LYS A 163 -4.61 -20.14 19.10
N GLN A 164 -4.67 -19.61 17.88
CA GLN A 164 -3.80 -20.02 16.77
C GLN A 164 -2.37 -19.56 17.01
N ALA A 165 -2.15 -18.36 17.53
CA ALA A 165 -0.82 -17.91 17.96
C ALA A 165 -0.21 -18.87 18.99
N LYS A 166 -1.00 -19.28 20.00
CA LYS A 166 -0.56 -20.29 20.96
C LYS A 166 -0.28 -21.65 20.30
N GLN A 167 -1.11 -22.10 19.36
CA GLN A 167 -0.87 -23.36 18.65
C GLN A 167 0.46 -23.35 17.87
N ILE A 168 0.80 -22.23 17.23
CA ILE A 168 2.09 -22.08 16.54
C ILE A 168 3.25 -22.12 17.55
N MET A 169 3.10 -21.45 18.70
CA MET A 169 4.11 -21.46 19.77
C MET A 169 4.27 -22.82 20.45
N ASP A 170 3.19 -23.54 20.73
CA ASP A 170 3.24 -24.84 21.41
C ASP A 170 3.99 -25.85 20.54
N VAL A 171 3.74 -25.82 19.22
CA VAL A 171 4.52 -26.58 18.25
C VAL A 171 6.01 -26.24 18.37
N ALA A 172 6.39 -24.96 18.39
CA ALA A 172 7.80 -24.54 18.53
C ALA A 172 8.46 -25.02 19.84
N ASN A 173 7.73 -24.99 20.96
CA ASN A 173 8.26 -25.26 22.30
C ASN A 173 8.40 -26.76 22.65
N ASP A 174 7.73 -27.68 21.95
CA ASP A 174 7.73 -29.13 22.26
C ASP A 174 9.06 -29.88 21.93
N GLY A 175 10.19 -29.17 21.85
CA GLY A 175 11.51 -29.76 21.53
C GLY A 175 11.65 -30.22 20.07
N MET A 176 10.61 -30.03 19.25
CA MET A 176 10.63 -30.25 17.80
C MET A 176 11.20 -29.06 17.02
N HIS A 177 11.81 -28.10 17.70
CA HIS A 177 12.38 -26.88 17.11
C HIS A 177 13.18 -27.12 15.82
N HIS A 178 14.08 -28.10 15.84
CA HIS A 178 14.84 -28.49 14.65
C HIS A 178 13.99 -29.08 13.52
N HIS A 179 12.91 -29.80 13.83
CA HIS A 179 11.97 -30.34 12.84
C HIS A 179 11.04 -29.25 12.29
N ILE A 180 10.70 -28.24 13.10
CA ILE A 180 9.86 -27.10 12.72
C ILE A 180 10.64 -26.11 11.89
N LEU A 181 11.87 -25.75 12.25
CA LEU A 181 12.74 -24.99 11.37
C LEU A 181 13.07 -25.74 10.08
N LYS A 182 13.00 -27.08 10.08
CA LYS A 182 13.10 -27.87 8.86
C LYS A 182 11.81 -27.86 8.03
N ALA A 183 10.65 -27.84 8.68
CA ALA A 183 9.34 -27.81 8.02
C ALA A 183 8.91 -26.39 7.59
N PHE A 184 9.37 -25.38 8.33
CA PHE A 184 9.04 -23.96 8.25
C PHE A 184 10.33 -23.12 8.48
N PRO A 185 11.32 -23.21 7.58
CA PRO A 185 12.60 -22.49 7.69
C PRO A 185 12.46 -20.98 7.83
N GLU A 186 11.35 -20.40 7.38
CA GLU A 186 10.97 -19.01 7.56
C GLU A 186 10.98 -18.57 9.04
N LEU A 187 10.62 -19.43 9.99
CA LEU A 187 10.62 -19.09 11.42
C LEU A 187 12.02 -18.75 11.97
N ARG A 188 13.11 -19.00 11.21
CA ARG A 188 14.47 -18.54 11.54
C ARG A 188 14.53 -17.03 11.82
N VAL A 189 13.73 -16.24 11.10
CA VAL A 189 13.67 -14.77 11.24
C VAL A 189 13.03 -14.33 12.57
N ASN A 190 12.29 -15.23 13.25
CA ASN A 190 11.67 -15.00 14.55
C ASN A 190 12.54 -15.51 15.71
N CYS A 191 13.74 -14.96 15.91
CA CYS A 191 14.68 -15.44 16.94
C CYS A 191 14.91 -16.96 16.83
N ASN A 192 15.23 -17.42 15.61
CA ASN A 192 15.38 -18.84 15.31
C ASN A 192 14.12 -19.68 15.60
N GLY A 193 12.91 -19.13 15.64
CA GLY A 193 11.66 -19.83 15.98
C GLY A 193 11.31 -19.82 17.47
N GLU A 194 12.14 -19.18 18.31
CA GLU A 194 11.93 -19.05 19.76
C GLU A 194 11.20 -17.75 20.13
N GLY A 195 11.09 -16.82 19.18
CA GLY A 195 10.44 -15.53 19.38
C GLY A 195 8.92 -15.68 19.58
N PRO A 196 8.29 -14.78 20.34
CA PRO A 196 6.85 -14.85 20.58
C PRO A 196 6.07 -14.62 19.28
N ILE A 197 5.05 -15.44 19.03
CA ILE A 197 4.09 -15.24 17.94
C ILE A 197 2.90 -14.45 18.49
N SER A 198 2.63 -13.27 17.92
CA SER A 198 1.49 -12.44 18.31
C SER A 198 0.23 -12.81 17.53
N ALA A 199 -0.93 -12.82 18.20
CA ALA A 199 -2.25 -12.97 17.56
C ALA A 199 -2.47 -11.94 16.44
N GLU A 200 -1.88 -10.77 16.58
CA GLU A 200 -2.01 -9.66 15.64
C GLU A 200 -1.50 -10.02 14.23
N TRP A 201 -0.53 -10.92 14.12
CA TRP A 201 0.20 -11.17 12.88
C TRP A 201 -0.59 -11.97 11.84
N LEU A 202 -0.12 -11.91 10.59
CA LEU A 202 -0.77 -12.55 9.45
C LEU A 202 -0.98 -14.06 9.64
N LEU A 203 0.05 -14.79 10.09
CA LEU A 203 -0.01 -16.25 10.17
C LEU A 203 -1.11 -16.76 11.14
N PRO A 204 -1.19 -16.30 12.41
CA PRO A 204 -2.30 -16.65 13.29
C PRO A 204 -3.68 -16.28 12.74
N LYS A 205 -3.80 -15.12 12.10
CA LYS A 205 -5.08 -14.67 11.51
C LYS A 205 -5.49 -15.52 10.31
N ALA A 206 -4.56 -15.84 9.42
CA ALA A 206 -4.81 -16.76 8.30
C ALA A 206 -5.22 -18.15 8.79
N MET A 207 -4.56 -18.66 9.84
CA MET A 207 -4.92 -19.93 10.49
C MET A 207 -6.30 -19.86 11.15
N TRP A 208 -6.67 -18.71 11.73
CA TRP A 208 -8.00 -18.50 12.29
C TRP A 208 -9.06 -18.51 11.18
N ILE A 209 -8.85 -17.80 10.06
CA ILE A 209 -9.77 -17.81 8.91
C ILE A 209 -9.94 -19.25 8.42
N LYS A 210 -8.85 -20.00 8.24
CA LYS A 210 -8.90 -21.42 7.84
C LYS A 210 -9.76 -22.30 8.76
N GLN A 211 -9.67 -22.11 10.07
CA GLN A 211 -10.32 -22.97 11.04
C GLN A 211 -11.74 -22.56 11.38
N CYS A 212 -12.01 -21.25 11.37
CA CYS A 212 -13.27 -20.68 11.84
C CYS A 212 -14.17 -20.21 10.69
N GLU A 213 -13.61 -19.88 9.53
CA GLU A 213 -14.30 -19.45 8.32
C GLU A 213 -13.76 -20.20 7.08
N PRO A 214 -13.87 -21.54 7.04
CA PRO A 214 -13.22 -22.37 6.02
C PRO A 214 -13.64 -21.99 4.59
N GLU A 215 -14.89 -21.58 4.37
CA GLU A 215 -15.36 -21.11 3.06
C GLU A 215 -14.62 -19.84 2.60
N VAL A 216 -14.31 -18.91 3.51
CA VAL A 216 -13.52 -17.72 3.18
C VAL A 216 -12.10 -18.13 2.79
N TYR A 217 -11.50 -19.06 3.54
CA TYR A 217 -10.16 -19.54 3.26
C TYR A 217 -10.06 -20.30 1.94
N GLU A 218 -11.04 -21.17 1.65
CA GLU A 218 -11.08 -21.96 0.41
C GLU A 218 -11.29 -21.09 -0.84
N ASN A 219 -12.02 -19.98 -0.71
CA ASN A 219 -12.24 -19.03 -1.80
C ASN A 219 -11.14 -17.96 -1.90
N ALA A 220 -10.23 -17.88 -0.92
CA ALA A 220 -9.14 -16.92 -0.92
C ALA A 220 -8.00 -17.38 -1.84
N GLU A 221 -7.74 -16.61 -2.89
CA GLU A 221 -6.54 -16.76 -3.72
C GLU A 221 -5.33 -16.13 -3.03
N ILE A 222 -5.55 -15.01 -2.33
CA ILE A 222 -4.49 -14.21 -1.71
C ILE A 222 -4.89 -13.85 -0.28
N ILE A 223 -3.95 -14.02 0.65
CA ILE A 223 -4.02 -13.38 1.97
C ILE A 223 -2.87 -12.38 2.04
N CYS A 224 -3.20 -11.11 2.27
CA CYS A 224 -2.25 -10.01 2.28
C CYS A 224 -2.54 -9.03 3.42
N GLU A 225 -1.74 -7.98 3.54
CA GLU A 225 -1.99 -6.90 4.49
C GLU A 225 -2.48 -5.61 3.83
N TYR A 226 -2.88 -4.64 4.66
CA TYR A 226 -3.39 -3.32 4.26
C TYR A 226 -2.52 -2.66 3.17
N GLN A 227 -1.21 -2.55 3.39
CA GLN A 227 -0.31 -1.91 2.42
C GLN A 227 -0.33 -2.60 1.06
N ASP A 228 -0.32 -3.93 1.06
CA ASP A 228 -0.29 -4.75 -0.16
C ASP A 228 -1.58 -4.56 -0.96
N TYR A 229 -2.73 -4.55 -0.26
CA TYR A 229 -4.02 -4.30 -0.87
C TYR A 229 -4.12 -2.89 -1.48
N LEU A 230 -3.67 -1.84 -0.76
CA LEU A 230 -3.65 -0.48 -1.32
C LEU A 230 -2.73 -0.39 -2.54
N ASN A 231 -1.54 -0.99 -2.47
CA ASN A 231 -0.60 -1.04 -3.58
C ASN A 231 -1.21 -1.74 -4.80
N TYR A 232 -1.91 -2.86 -4.61
CA TYR A 232 -2.64 -3.53 -5.67
C TYR A 232 -3.71 -2.61 -6.28
N ARG A 233 -4.55 -1.98 -5.45
CA ARG A 233 -5.61 -1.09 -5.92
C ARG A 233 -5.08 0.15 -6.67
N LEU A 234 -3.87 0.60 -6.35
CA LEU A 234 -3.21 1.72 -7.04
C LEU A 234 -2.50 1.31 -8.34
N THR A 235 -1.94 0.11 -8.40
CA THR A 235 -0.96 -0.26 -9.43
C THR A 235 -1.37 -1.44 -10.31
N GLY A 236 -2.39 -2.21 -9.88
CA GLY A 236 -2.77 -3.49 -10.47
C GLY A 236 -1.77 -4.62 -10.19
N LYS A 237 -0.76 -4.40 -9.34
CA LYS A 237 0.28 -5.39 -9.02
C LYS A 237 0.21 -5.77 -7.55
N MET A 238 0.00 -7.05 -7.27
CA MET A 238 0.09 -7.58 -5.91
C MET A 238 1.56 -7.72 -5.54
N VAL A 239 2.00 -6.95 -4.54
CA VAL A 239 3.37 -6.99 -4.02
C VAL A 239 3.29 -6.83 -2.51
N ALA A 240 3.99 -7.71 -1.80
CA ALA A 240 4.03 -7.69 -0.35
C ALA A 240 5.07 -6.67 0.17
N SER A 241 4.73 -5.97 1.25
CA SER A 241 5.63 -5.03 1.90
C SER A 241 6.79 -5.76 2.57
N GLY A 242 8.03 -5.40 2.20
CA GLY A 242 9.24 -6.01 2.76
C GLY A 242 9.33 -5.88 4.28
N CYS A 243 8.79 -4.80 4.88
CA CYS A 243 8.79 -4.64 6.33
C CYS A 243 7.85 -5.65 7.03
N ASN A 244 6.65 -5.87 6.48
CA ASN A 244 5.69 -6.84 7.02
C ASN A 244 6.18 -8.27 6.82
N VAL A 245 6.62 -8.56 5.59
CA VAL A 245 7.08 -9.88 5.16
C VAL A 245 8.26 -10.35 6.01
N ALA A 246 9.27 -9.49 6.21
CA ALA A 246 10.43 -9.83 7.04
C ALA A 246 10.09 -9.89 8.53
N ALA A 247 9.46 -8.86 9.08
CA ALA A 247 9.33 -8.71 10.54
C ALA A 247 8.13 -9.44 11.16
N ARG A 248 7.12 -9.82 10.36
CA ARG A 248 5.80 -10.29 10.86
C ARG A 248 5.30 -11.56 10.17
N TRP A 249 5.70 -11.83 8.93
CA TRP A 249 5.36 -13.08 8.23
C TRP A 249 6.47 -14.12 8.32
N HIS A 250 7.63 -13.72 8.85
CA HIS A 250 8.82 -14.55 8.98
C HIS A 250 9.45 -14.97 7.64
N HIS A 251 9.10 -14.34 6.53
CA HIS A 251 9.72 -14.70 5.27
C HIS A 251 11.21 -14.32 5.31
N ASP A 252 12.08 -15.32 5.16
CA ASP A 252 13.50 -15.13 4.97
C ASP A 252 13.77 -14.69 3.52
N GLY A 253 14.09 -13.41 3.34
CA GLY A 253 14.41 -12.84 2.03
C GLY A 253 15.87 -13.05 1.62
N TRP A 254 16.67 -13.79 2.39
CA TRP A 254 18.11 -13.97 2.16
C TRP A 254 18.43 -14.42 0.73
N ASP A 255 17.70 -15.41 0.20
CA ASP A 255 17.89 -15.93 -1.16
C ASP A 255 17.59 -14.89 -2.26
N VAL A 256 16.74 -13.89 -1.97
CA VAL A 256 16.43 -12.78 -2.89
C VAL A 256 17.57 -11.77 -2.91
N LEU A 257 18.25 -11.57 -1.77
CA LEU A 257 19.42 -10.70 -1.69
C LEU A 257 20.64 -11.34 -2.36
N GLU A 258 20.88 -12.64 -2.17
CA GLU A 258 21.99 -13.35 -2.83
C GLU A 258 21.87 -13.35 -4.37
N LYS A 259 20.67 -13.57 -4.91
CA LYS A 259 20.45 -13.56 -6.37
C LYS A 259 20.68 -12.21 -7.04
N ASN A 260 20.42 -11.10 -6.34
CA ASN A 260 20.68 -9.76 -6.87
C ASN A 260 22.18 -9.40 -6.87
N HIS A 261 23.00 -10.08 -6.07
CA HIS A 261 24.46 -9.88 -6.08
C HIS A 261 25.15 -10.65 -7.23
N GLU A 262 24.54 -11.70 -7.76
CA GLU A 262 25.06 -12.43 -8.92
C GLU A 262 24.76 -11.71 -10.24
N SER A 263 23.67 -10.95 -10.34
CA SER A 263 23.29 -10.24 -11.57
C SER A 263 23.99 -8.89 -11.81
N ASP A 264 24.70 -8.37 -10.80
CA ASP A 264 25.48 -7.11 -10.90
C ASP A 264 26.97 -7.36 -11.22
N ASN A 265 27.36 -8.61 -11.50
CA ASN A 265 28.73 -9.01 -11.84
C ASN A 265 28.94 -9.46 -13.30
N ASP A 266 27.96 -9.25 -14.19
CA ASP A 266 28.08 -9.48 -15.65
C ASP A 266 27.96 -8.18 -16.46
#